data_AF-W8P3X8-F1
#
_entry.id   AF-W8P3X8-F1
#
_cell.length_a   1.000
_cell.length_b   1.000
_cell.length_c   1.000
_cell.angle_alpha   90.00
_cell.angle_beta   90.00
_cell.angle_gamma   90.00
#
_symmetry.space_group_name_H-M   'P 1'
#
loop_
_entity.id
_entity.type
_entity.pdbx_description
1 polymer ?
#
loop_
_entity_poly.entity_id
_entity_poly.type
_entity_poly.pdbx_seq_one_letter_code
_entity_poly.pdbx_strand_id
1 'polypeptide(L)'
;MVKVHVESYGCSRNKADGEIMEALLLKAGHELVETPEQADYIIVNTCAVKDPTELKMAKRIRELLDSGKRVIVTGCLVHVNPDVIDPRVSGILGVKSIDRIAEAIDVAERGGKLVSVEGWRERNPDKLELPRLWKPGVAFVVPISEGCLNACTYCATRFARGVLKSYKPELVVKWVKEALARGYREIILSSEDTGCYGFDIGTNLAELLDEITAIEGEFRVRVGMMNPNHVLKFLDELIDAYQDEKVYRFLHLPVQSGDNEVLRRMGRTYTVEEFEEIVRAFRKEIPDLNLNTDIIVGFPGETDEAFMNTVELVKRIKPDKINVSRYSARPGTIAARWKQLPGWLVKERSRLLHRLRLQIAYEINRAYVGRTVEVLVHGPGKKGGVEGRTFNYKEVILDSGSVGEFIEVKVTWAGSTYLRGVPVED
;
A
#
# COMPACT_ATOMS: atom_id res chain seq x y z
N MET A 1 -29.99 17.21 -6.34
CA MET A 1 -29.19 16.26 -5.55
C MET A 1 -28.63 15.26 -6.53
N VAL A 2 -27.30 15.13 -6.60
CA VAL A 2 -26.62 14.28 -7.57
C VAL A 2 -26.23 12.97 -6.89
N LYS A 3 -26.49 11.83 -7.53
CA LYS A 3 -26.07 10.52 -7.06
C LYS A 3 -24.66 10.22 -7.56
N VAL A 4 -23.77 9.84 -6.65
CA VAL A 4 -22.35 9.67 -6.93
C VAL A 4 -21.85 8.32 -6.46
N HIS A 5 -21.10 7.64 -7.32
CA HIS A 5 -20.39 6.40 -6.99
C HIS A 5 -18.88 6.61 -7.09
N VAL A 6 -18.11 6.11 -6.13
CA VAL A 6 -16.65 6.25 -6.09
C VAL A 6 -15.98 4.89 -6.26
N GLU A 7 -15.27 4.69 -7.37
CA GLU A 7 -14.44 3.52 -7.62
C GLU A 7 -12.97 3.84 -7.32
N SER A 8 -12.42 3.26 -6.23
CA SER A 8 -11.02 3.43 -5.86
C SER A 8 -10.16 2.22 -6.21
N TYR A 9 -9.04 2.48 -6.90
CA TYR A 9 -8.10 1.47 -7.37
C TYR A 9 -6.73 1.63 -6.72
N GLY A 10 -5.96 0.56 -6.63
CA GLY A 10 -4.56 0.60 -6.23
C GLY A 10 -4.31 0.33 -4.74
N CYS A 11 -3.61 1.24 -4.07
CA CYS A 11 -3.08 1.04 -2.72
C CYS A 11 -4.01 1.54 -1.61
N SER A 12 -3.67 1.18 -0.36
CA SER A 12 -4.31 1.66 0.87
C SER A 12 -4.42 3.19 0.93
N ARG A 13 -3.36 3.89 0.52
CA ARG A 13 -3.35 5.36 0.42
C ARG A 13 -4.42 5.89 -0.53
N ASN A 14 -4.57 5.27 -1.70
CA ASN A 14 -5.56 5.70 -2.67
C ASN A 14 -6.99 5.43 -2.18
N LYS A 15 -7.21 4.33 -1.46
CA LYS A 15 -8.49 4.06 -0.77
C LYS A 15 -8.82 5.15 0.25
N ALA A 16 -7.84 5.58 1.06
CA ALA A 16 -8.04 6.67 2.02
C ALA A 16 -8.40 8.00 1.33
N ASP A 17 -7.76 8.34 0.21
CA ASP A 17 -8.14 9.50 -0.60
C ASP A 17 -9.58 9.38 -1.13
N GLY A 18 -10.03 8.17 -1.47
CA GLY A 18 -11.42 7.88 -1.85
C GLY A 18 -12.42 8.17 -0.73
N GLU A 19 -12.13 7.74 0.49
CA GLU A 19 -12.98 7.97 1.67
C GLU A 19 -13.08 9.46 2.05
N ILE A 20 -12.02 10.24 1.79
CA ILE A 20 -12.05 11.70 1.92
C ILE A 20 -12.99 12.31 0.88
N MET A 21 -12.88 11.90 -0.39
CA MET A 21 -13.77 12.40 -1.45
C MET A 21 -15.24 12.05 -1.17
N GLU A 22 -15.52 10.82 -0.74
CA GLU A 22 -16.86 10.40 -0.34
C GLU A 22 -17.46 11.33 0.75
N ALA A 23 -16.70 11.65 1.79
CA ALA A 23 -17.17 12.55 2.84
C ALA A 23 -17.36 14.00 2.37
N LEU A 24 -16.49 14.49 1.49
CA LEU A 24 -16.63 15.82 0.88
C LEU A 24 -17.91 15.91 0.04
N LEU A 25 -18.25 14.85 -0.70
CA LEU A 25 -19.46 14.78 -1.50
C LEU A 25 -20.73 14.78 -0.64
N LEU A 26 -20.74 14.00 0.44
CA LEU A 26 -21.84 14.01 1.42
C LEU A 26 -22.00 15.40 2.04
N LYS A 27 -20.89 16.04 2.43
CA LYS A 27 -20.90 17.41 2.99
C LYS A 27 -21.44 18.45 2.00
N ALA A 28 -21.22 18.25 0.71
CA ALA A 28 -21.76 19.09 -0.36
C ALA A 28 -23.24 18.80 -0.71
N GLY A 29 -23.88 17.83 -0.04
CA GLY A 29 -25.28 17.48 -0.26
C GLY A 29 -25.52 16.52 -1.43
N HIS A 30 -24.49 15.82 -1.90
CA HIS A 30 -24.63 14.71 -2.86
C HIS A 30 -24.99 13.41 -2.13
N GLU A 31 -25.62 12.49 -2.85
CA GLU A 31 -25.99 11.17 -2.34
C GLU A 31 -24.95 10.14 -2.83
N LEU A 32 -24.37 9.36 -1.91
CA LEU A 32 -23.49 8.25 -2.28
C LEU A 32 -24.32 7.00 -2.58
N VAL A 33 -24.03 6.34 -3.70
CA VAL A 33 -24.72 5.11 -4.12
C VAL A 33 -23.74 3.95 -4.25
N GLU A 34 -24.23 2.73 -4.01
CA GLU A 34 -23.40 1.52 -3.94
C GLU A 34 -22.97 1.01 -5.30
N THR A 35 -23.75 1.28 -6.36
CA THR A 35 -23.45 0.78 -7.70
C THR A 35 -23.31 1.90 -8.74
N PRO A 36 -22.43 1.71 -9.74
CA PRO A 36 -22.30 2.63 -10.88
C PRO A 36 -23.62 2.92 -11.61
N GLU A 37 -24.51 1.92 -11.67
CA GLU A 37 -25.78 2.00 -12.39
C GLU A 37 -26.73 3.01 -11.75
N GLN A 38 -26.69 3.16 -10.43
CA GLN A 38 -27.50 4.10 -9.65
C GLN A 38 -26.98 5.54 -9.71
N ALA A 39 -25.75 5.75 -10.19
CA ALA A 39 -25.06 7.03 -10.11
C ALA A 39 -25.30 7.92 -11.34
N ASP A 40 -25.39 9.22 -11.12
CA ASP A 40 -25.31 10.26 -12.16
C ASP A 40 -23.85 10.53 -12.52
N TYR A 41 -22.98 10.56 -11.51
CA TYR A 41 -21.54 10.75 -11.63
C TYR A 41 -20.77 9.57 -11.04
N ILE A 42 -19.72 9.14 -11.75
CA ILE A 42 -18.80 8.13 -11.26
C ILE A 42 -17.41 8.75 -11.13
N ILE A 43 -16.85 8.70 -9.93
CA ILE A 43 -15.49 9.13 -9.66
C ILE A 43 -14.58 7.92 -9.74
N VAL A 44 -13.66 7.94 -10.69
CA VAL A 44 -12.65 6.89 -10.85
C VAL A 44 -11.34 7.38 -10.25
N ASN A 45 -11.03 6.89 -9.05
CA ASN A 45 -9.79 7.19 -8.34
C ASN A 45 -8.70 6.18 -8.74
N THR A 46 -7.81 6.63 -9.63
CA THR A 46 -6.91 5.78 -10.39
C THR A 46 -5.56 5.51 -9.72
N CYS A 47 -4.90 4.43 -10.15
CA CYS A 47 -3.54 4.07 -9.76
C CYS A 47 -2.61 3.90 -10.96
N ALA A 48 -1.36 4.36 -10.87
CA ALA A 48 -0.42 4.34 -11.99
C ALA A 48 0.87 3.55 -11.69
N VAL A 49 0.83 2.69 -10.67
CA VAL A 49 2.02 1.95 -10.22
C VAL A 49 2.33 0.76 -11.14
N LYS A 50 1.29 0.10 -11.69
CA LYS A 50 1.45 -1.12 -12.51
C LYS A 50 0.64 -1.04 -13.80
N ASP A 51 1.26 -1.37 -14.94
CA ASP A 51 0.61 -1.35 -16.27
C ASP A 51 -0.71 -2.10 -16.33
N PRO A 52 -0.86 -3.33 -15.79
CA PRO A 52 -2.14 -4.04 -15.89
C PRO A 52 -3.29 -3.31 -15.17
N THR A 53 -2.97 -2.56 -14.11
CA THR A 53 -3.97 -1.77 -13.38
C THR A 53 -4.37 -0.53 -14.17
N GLU A 54 -3.40 0.15 -14.78
CA GLU A 54 -3.66 1.27 -15.70
C GLU A 54 -4.57 0.85 -16.85
N LEU A 55 -4.20 -0.19 -17.59
CA LEU A 55 -4.98 -0.68 -18.74
C LEU A 55 -6.41 -1.07 -18.34
N LYS A 56 -6.57 -1.68 -17.16
CA LYS A 56 -7.89 -2.02 -16.61
C LYS A 56 -8.74 -0.77 -16.37
N MET A 57 -8.17 0.29 -15.78
CA MET A 57 -8.95 1.51 -15.51
C MET A 57 -9.22 2.32 -16.77
N ALA A 58 -8.27 2.40 -17.71
CA ALA A 58 -8.51 3.05 -19.00
C ALA A 58 -9.63 2.35 -19.79
N LYS A 59 -9.70 1.02 -19.72
CA LYS A 59 -10.84 0.27 -20.24
C LYS A 59 -12.13 0.59 -19.47
N ARG A 60 -12.09 0.55 -18.13
CA ARG A 60 -13.25 0.83 -17.27
C ARG A 60 -13.83 2.22 -17.50
N ILE A 61 -13.00 3.25 -17.61
CA ILE A 61 -13.42 4.62 -17.89
C ILE A 61 -14.20 4.68 -19.21
N ARG A 62 -13.70 4.03 -20.27
CA ARG A 62 -14.41 3.96 -21.56
C ARG A 62 -15.75 3.23 -21.45
N GLU A 63 -15.79 2.07 -20.80
CA GLU A 63 -17.03 1.31 -20.58
C GLU A 63 -18.10 2.15 -19.85
N LEU A 64 -17.70 2.92 -18.84
CA LEU A 64 -18.61 3.80 -18.11
C LEU A 64 -19.12 4.93 -19.01
N LEU A 65 -18.25 5.58 -19.77
CA LEU A 65 -18.62 6.65 -20.70
C LEU A 65 -19.55 6.15 -21.81
N ASP A 66 -19.27 4.96 -22.36
CA ASP A 66 -20.07 4.34 -23.43
C ASP A 66 -21.47 3.92 -22.93
N SER A 67 -21.62 3.70 -21.61
CA SER A 67 -22.93 3.49 -20.96
C SER A 67 -23.70 4.78 -20.67
N GLY A 68 -23.18 5.94 -21.10
CA GLY A 68 -23.79 7.26 -20.91
C GLY A 68 -23.55 7.87 -19.52
N LYS A 69 -22.67 7.30 -18.71
CA LYS A 69 -22.35 7.84 -17.37
C LYS A 69 -21.37 9.01 -17.46
N ARG A 70 -21.51 9.97 -16.55
CA ARG A 70 -20.57 11.10 -16.42
C ARG A 70 -19.43 10.68 -15.50
N VAL A 71 -18.20 10.80 -15.97
CA VAL A 71 -17.03 10.27 -15.25
C VAL A 71 -16.09 11.40 -14.89
N ILE A 72 -15.67 11.47 -13.62
CA ILE A 72 -14.59 12.33 -13.15
C ILE A 72 -13.41 11.45 -12.78
N VAL A 73 -12.22 11.77 -13.30
CA VAL A 73 -11.01 10.97 -13.08
C VAL A 73 -10.08 11.69 -12.11
N THR A 74 -9.57 10.96 -11.13
CA THR A 74 -8.58 11.44 -10.16
C THR A 74 -7.54 10.35 -9.88
N GLY A 75 -6.64 10.56 -8.93
CA GLY A 75 -5.61 9.60 -8.54
C GLY A 75 -4.32 9.73 -9.34
N CYS A 76 -3.44 8.74 -9.26
CA CYS A 76 -2.07 8.90 -9.77
C CYS A 76 -1.97 8.91 -11.31
N LEU A 77 -2.95 8.35 -12.04
CA LEU A 77 -2.86 8.21 -13.50
C LEU A 77 -2.83 9.55 -14.22
N VAL A 78 -3.57 10.53 -13.70
CA VAL A 78 -3.69 11.88 -14.29
C VAL A 78 -2.35 12.62 -14.41
N HIS A 79 -1.37 12.23 -13.59
CA HIS A 79 -0.03 12.82 -13.56
C HIS A 79 1.04 11.96 -14.24
N VAL A 80 0.78 10.65 -14.36
CA VAL A 80 1.77 9.69 -14.87
C VAL A 80 1.58 9.40 -16.35
N ASN A 81 0.34 9.19 -16.76
CA ASN A 81 -0.01 8.89 -18.14
C ASN A 81 -1.40 9.47 -18.47
N PRO A 82 -1.54 10.79 -18.57
CA PRO A 82 -2.84 11.43 -18.84
C PRO A 82 -3.41 11.03 -20.20
N ASP A 83 -2.58 10.68 -21.18
CA ASP A 83 -2.98 10.39 -22.56
C ASP A 83 -3.88 9.15 -22.69
N VAL A 84 -3.85 8.25 -21.70
CA VAL A 84 -4.73 7.06 -21.69
C VAL A 84 -6.12 7.35 -21.13
N ILE A 85 -6.35 8.56 -20.60
CA ILE A 85 -7.65 8.98 -20.06
C ILE A 85 -8.51 9.49 -21.21
N ASP A 86 -9.70 8.90 -21.37
CA ASP A 86 -10.65 9.30 -22.41
C ASP A 86 -11.03 10.80 -22.25
N PRO A 87 -10.90 11.63 -23.30
CA PRO A 87 -11.17 13.06 -23.19
C PRO A 87 -12.63 13.41 -22.89
N ARG A 88 -13.59 12.48 -23.09
CA ARG A 88 -15.02 12.67 -22.79
C ARG A 88 -15.33 12.78 -21.30
N VAL A 89 -14.37 12.50 -20.40
CA VAL A 89 -14.55 12.66 -18.95
C VAL A 89 -14.95 14.10 -18.59
N SER A 90 -15.83 14.22 -17.60
CA SER A 90 -16.41 15.48 -17.13
C SER A 90 -15.49 16.29 -16.21
N GLY A 91 -14.40 15.68 -15.72
CA GLY A 91 -13.39 16.37 -14.91
C GLY A 91 -12.14 15.53 -14.71
N ILE A 92 -11.00 16.19 -14.50
CA ILE A 92 -9.71 15.56 -14.21
C ILE A 92 -9.07 16.28 -13.03
N LEU A 93 -8.94 15.60 -11.88
CA LEU A 93 -8.36 16.17 -10.67
C LEU A 93 -7.03 15.52 -10.33
N GLY A 94 -6.02 16.34 -10.01
CA GLY A 94 -4.76 15.86 -9.44
C GLY A 94 -4.94 15.33 -8.02
N VAL A 95 -4.01 14.47 -7.56
CA VAL A 95 -4.06 13.87 -6.21
C VAL A 95 -4.04 14.85 -5.04
N LYS A 96 -3.58 16.09 -5.28
CA LYS A 96 -3.58 17.21 -4.31
C LYS A 96 -4.78 18.16 -4.49
N SER A 97 -5.78 17.76 -5.27
CA SER A 97 -6.99 18.52 -5.56
C SER A 97 -8.26 17.74 -5.24
N ILE A 98 -8.16 16.66 -4.47
CA ILE A 98 -9.31 15.84 -4.06
C ILE A 98 -10.33 16.64 -3.22
N ASP A 99 -9.89 17.73 -2.58
CA ASP A 99 -10.72 18.70 -1.87
C ASP A 99 -11.70 19.46 -2.79
N ARG A 100 -11.45 19.46 -4.11
CA ARG A 100 -12.28 20.12 -5.14
C ARG A 100 -13.25 19.16 -5.83
N ILE A 101 -13.47 17.96 -5.28
CA ILE A 101 -14.27 16.94 -5.95
C ILE A 101 -15.73 17.36 -6.17
N ALA A 102 -16.33 18.07 -5.21
CA ALA A 102 -17.68 18.63 -5.36
C ALA A 102 -17.72 19.76 -6.41
N GLU A 103 -16.72 20.65 -6.40
CA GLU A 103 -16.58 21.70 -7.41
C GLU A 103 -16.49 21.12 -8.84
N ALA A 104 -15.81 19.99 -9.00
CA ALA A 104 -15.71 19.32 -10.30
C ALA A 104 -17.09 18.85 -10.81
N ILE A 105 -17.98 18.41 -9.92
CA ILE A 105 -19.37 18.08 -10.28
C ILE A 105 -20.12 19.36 -10.66
N ASP A 106 -20.04 20.42 -9.85
CA ASP A 106 -20.72 21.69 -10.11
C ASP A 106 -20.33 22.31 -11.45
N VAL A 107 -19.04 22.32 -11.77
CA VAL A 107 -18.52 22.81 -13.06
C VAL A 107 -19.05 21.95 -14.20
N ALA A 108 -19.09 20.63 -14.03
CA ALA A 108 -19.63 19.72 -15.04
C ALA A 108 -21.13 19.91 -15.26
N GLU A 109 -21.93 20.12 -14.20
CA GLU A 109 -23.38 20.41 -14.30
C GLU A 109 -23.66 21.69 -15.10
N ARG A 110 -22.75 22.67 -15.05
CA ARG A 110 -22.82 23.92 -15.84
C ARG A 110 -22.29 23.77 -17.28
N GLY A 111 -21.96 22.56 -17.71
CA GLY A 111 -21.40 22.27 -19.04
C GLY A 111 -19.89 22.53 -19.17
N GLY A 112 -19.21 22.83 -18.06
CA GLY A 112 -17.76 22.99 -18.01
C GLY A 112 -17.02 21.66 -17.77
N LYS A 113 -15.69 21.76 -17.68
CA LYS A 113 -14.81 20.65 -17.30
C LYS A 113 -13.69 21.17 -16.42
N LEU A 114 -13.66 20.77 -15.15
CA LEU A 114 -12.58 21.15 -14.25
C LEU A 114 -11.36 20.24 -14.48
N VAL A 115 -10.21 20.85 -14.81
CA VAL A 115 -8.93 20.17 -14.95
C VAL A 115 -7.93 20.81 -13.98
N SER A 116 -7.49 20.06 -12.97
CA SER A 116 -6.63 20.57 -11.88
C SER A 116 -5.28 19.83 -11.80
N VAL A 117 -4.65 19.66 -12.96
CA VAL A 117 -3.33 19.01 -13.09
C VAL A 117 -2.19 20.00 -13.33
N GLU A 118 -2.47 21.24 -13.71
CA GLU A 118 -1.47 22.30 -13.81
C GLU A 118 -1.24 22.97 -12.44
N GLY A 119 0.00 23.38 -12.14
CA GLY A 119 0.34 23.98 -10.84
C GLY A 119 0.14 23.07 -9.61
N TRP A 120 -0.21 21.80 -9.80
CA TRP A 120 -0.68 20.92 -8.72
C TRP A 120 0.34 20.72 -7.59
N ARG A 121 1.64 20.91 -7.86
CA ARG A 121 2.72 20.78 -6.87
C ARG A 121 2.68 21.88 -5.81
N GLU A 122 2.16 23.06 -6.18
CA GLU A 122 2.02 24.22 -5.29
C GLU A 122 0.86 24.04 -4.32
N ARG A 123 -0.15 23.23 -4.70
CA ARG A 123 -1.22 22.85 -3.79
C ARG A 123 -0.69 21.94 -2.71
N ASN A 124 -1.15 22.16 -1.49
CA ASN A 124 -0.66 21.39 -0.35
C ASN A 124 -1.69 21.21 0.78
N PRO A 125 -2.92 20.74 0.47
CA PRO A 125 -3.95 20.59 1.49
C PRO A 125 -3.48 19.62 2.58
N ASP A 126 -3.78 19.93 3.83
CA ASP A 126 -3.65 18.97 4.91
C ASP A 126 -4.83 17.99 4.83
N LYS A 127 -4.60 16.84 4.20
CA LYS A 127 -5.65 15.85 3.99
C LYS A 127 -6.17 15.24 5.29
N LEU A 128 -5.41 15.33 6.39
CA LEU A 128 -5.87 14.84 7.69
C LEU A 128 -6.82 15.83 8.38
N GLU A 129 -6.90 17.07 7.91
CA GLU A 129 -7.90 18.04 8.34
C GLU A 129 -9.19 17.98 7.51
N LEU A 130 -9.19 17.27 6.38
CA LEU A 130 -10.38 17.05 5.56
C LEU A 130 -11.30 16.02 6.21
N PRO A 131 -12.63 16.12 5.98
CA PRO A 131 -13.57 15.11 6.45
C PRO A 131 -13.27 13.77 5.76
N ARG A 132 -13.54 12.68 6.47
CA ARG A 132 -13.35 11.32 5.95
C ARG A 132 -14.54 10.45 6.30
N LEU A 133 -14.91 9.57 5.36
CA LEU A 133 -15.98 8.61 5.57
C LEU A 133 -15.46 7.42 6.37
N TRP A 134 -16.09 7.16 7.52
CA TRP A 134 -15.73 6.07 8.43
C TRP A 134 -16.53 4.82 8.07
N LYS A 135 -15.99 3.99 7.18
CA LYS A 135 -16.66 2.75 6.75
C LYS A 135 -16.52 1.66 7.83
N PRO A 136 -17.58 0.91 8.17
CA PRO A 136 -17.49 -0.19 9.13
C PRO A 136 -16.37 -1.17 8.77
N GLY A 137 -15.65 -1.66 9.78
CA GLY A 137 -14.59 -2.64 9.59
C GLY A 137 -13.65 -2.75 10.79
N VAL A 138 -12.70 -3.67 10.70
CA VAL A 138 -11.70 -3.91 11.75
C VAL A 138 -10.47 -3.03 11.59
N ALA A 139 -10.09 -2.74 10.34
CA ALA A 139 -8.86 -2.04 10.01
C ALA A 139 -9.13 -0.63 9.46
N PHE A 140 -8.35 0.33 9.94
CA PHE A 140 -8.39 1.71 9.49
C PHE A 140 -7.02 2.15 8.96
N VAL A 141 -6.98 2.65 7.72
CA VAL A 141 -5.74 3.14 7.11
C VAL A 141 -5.49 4.57 7.57
N VAL A 142 -4.32 4.87 8.11
CA VAL A 142 -3.90 6.24 8.46
C VAL A 142 -2.71 6.63 7.59
N PRO A 143 -2.89 7.53 6.62
CA PRO A 143 -1.77 8.09 5.88
C PRO A 143 -0.90 8.96 6.80
N ILE A 144 0.39 8.67 6.89
CA ILE A 144 1.32 9.42 7.75
C ILE A 144 2.15 10.45 6.97
N SER A 145 2.28 10.27 5.66
CA SER A 145 2.92 11.25 4.77
C SER A 145 2.40 11.14 3.33
N GLU A 146 2.82 12.06 2.48
CA GLU A 146 2.63 12.03 1.03
C GLU A 146 3.96 12.26 0.32
N GLY A 147 4.21 11.51 -0.75
CA GLY A 147 5.46 11.60 -1.51
C GLY A 147 6.60 10.84 -0.86
N CYS A 148 7.78 10.90 -1.49
CA CYS A 148 8.96 10.15 -1.07
C CYS A 148 10.24 10.97 -1.35
N LEU A 149 11.28 10.78 -0.53
CA LEU A 149 12.60 11.41 -0.76
C LEU A 149 13.40 10.75 -1.88
N ASN A 150 13.10 9.50 -2.23
CA ASN A 150 13.88 8.74 -3.20
C ASN A 150 13.66 9.21 -4.65
N ALA A 151 14.70 9.04 -5.47
CA ALA A 151 14.70 9.37 -6.90
C ALA A 151 14.87 8.11 -7.77
N CYS A 152 14.15 7.03 -7.45
CA CYS A 152 14.28 5.76 -8.16
C CYS A 152 14.01 5.93 -9.65
N THR A 153 14.88 5.38 -10.50
CA THR A 153 14.89 5.62 -11.95
C THR A 153 13.66 5.09 -12.68
N TYR A 154 12.85 4.26 -12.03
CA TYR A 154 11.63 3.64 -12.54
C TYR A 154 10.33 4.09 -11.86
N CYS A 155 10.40 4.85 -10.76
CA CYS A 155 9.23 5.11 -9.94
C CYS A 155 8.44 6.32 -10.44
N ALA A 156 7.31 6.07 -11.11
CA ALA A 156 6.41 7.13 -11.57
C ALA A 156 5.58 7.76 -10.44
N THR A 157 5.50 7.13 -9.26
CA THR A 157 4.74 7.66 -8.11
C THR A 157 5.20 9.05 -7.71
N ARG A 158 6.50 9.37 -7.85
CA ARG A 158 7.04 10.72 -7.59
C ARG A 158 6.44 11.77 -8.51
N PHE A 159 6.10 11.42 -9.75
CA PHE A 159 5.42 12.34 -10.67
C PHE A 159 3.99 12.65 -10.23
N ALA A 160 3.34 11.71 -9.53
CA ALA A 160 1.97 11.89 -9.05
C ALA A 160 1.89 12.52 -7.66
N ARG A 161 2.76 12.12 -6.73
CA ARG A 161 2.65 12.43 -5.29
C ARG A 161 3.68 13.46 -4.81
N GLY A 162 4.75 13.68 -5.59
CA GLY A 162 5.77 14.68 -5.28
C GLY A 162 6.83 14.17 -4.31
N VAL A 163 7.51 15.11 -3.66
CA VAL A 163 8.50 14.86 -2.61
C VAL A 163 7.82 14.68 -1.26
N LEU A 164 8.54 14.14 -0.28
CA LEU A 164 8.06 13.90 1.07
C LEU A 164 7.42 15.17 1.66
N LYS A 165 6.22 14.98 2.20
CA LYS A 165 5.57 15.84 3.17
C LYS A 165 4.96 14.96 4.26
N SER A 166 5.46 15.07 5.47
CA SER A 166 4.90 14.38 6.62
C SER A 166 3.69 15.12 7.17
N TYR A 167 2.70 14.36 7.65
CA TYR A 167 1.65 14.92 8.49
C TYR A 167 2.15 15.07 9.92
N LYS A 168 1.65 16.08 10.61
CA LYS A 168 2.04 16.34 11.99
C LYS A 168 1.63 15.15 12.90
N PRO A 169 2.48 14.71 13.84
CA PRO A 169 2.17 13.58 14.73
C PRO A 169 0.82 13.73 15.43
N GLU A 170 0.47 14.94 15.87
CA GLU A 170 -0.76 15.19 16.63
C GLU A 170 -2.02 14.92 15.78
N LEU A 171 -1.96 15.17 14.47
CA LEU A 171 -3.06 14.87 13.55
C LEU A 171 -3.18 13.35 13.30
N VAL A 172 -2.05 12.65 13.18
CA VAL A 172 -2.00 11.20 13.01
C VAL A 172 -2.58 10.52 14.26
N VAL A 173 -2.09 10.89 15.45
CA VAL A 173 -2.56 10.37 16.75
C VAL A 173 -4.04 10.67 16.95
N LYS A 174 -4.52 11.86 16.58
CA LYS A 174 -5.96 12.19 16.62
C LYS A 174 -6.79 11.21 15.78
N TRP A 175 -6.36 10.93 14.55
CA TRP A 175 -7.06 9.98 13.68
C TRP A 175 -7.05 8.55 14.24
N VAL A 176 -5.94 8.13 14.85
CA VAL A 176 -5.87 6.84 15.52
C VAL A 176 -6.87 6.78 16.68
N LYS A 177 -6.88 7.77 17.58
CA LYS A 177 -7.84 7.84 18.69
C LYS A 177 -9.29 7.82 18.21
N GLU A 178 -9.61 8.57 17.16
CA GLU A 178 -10.95 8.59 16.57
C GLU A 178 -11.35 7.24 15.95
N ALA A 179 -10.40 6.52 15.33
CA ALA A 179 -10.63 5.18 14.83
C ALA A 179 -10.91 4.20 15.98
N LEU A 180 -10.06 4.18 17.02
CA LEU A 180 -10.26 3.30 18.17
C LEU A 180 -11.60 3.55 18.86
N ALA A 181 -12.00 4.81 19.02
CA ALA A 181 -13.31 5.19 19.56
C ALA A 181 -14.51 4.70 18.72
N ARG A 182 -14.29 4.35 17.44
CA ARG A 182 -15.30 3.77 16.53
C ARG A 182 -15.25 2.24 16.46
N GLY A 183 -14.38 1.61 17.25
CA GLY A 183 -14.28 0.15 17.35
C GLY A 183 -13.33 -0.49 16.34
N TYR A 184 -12.51 0.27 15.61
CA TYR A 184 -11.42 -0.33 14.84
C TYR A 184 -10.38 -0.93 15.80
N ARG A 185 -9.83 -2.09 15.41
CA ARG A 185 -8.84 -2.85 16.18
C ARG A 185 -7.49 -2.98 15.48
N GLU A 186 -7.43 -2.54 14.23
CA GLU A 186 -6.20 -2.47 13.45
C GLU A 186 -6.01 -1.07 12.85
N ILE A 187 -4.80 -0.53 13.01
CA ILE A 187 -4.36 0.73 12.41
C ILE A 187 -3.29 0.42 11.37
N ILE A 188 -3.52 0.77 10.11
CA ILE A 188 -2.55 0.57 9.03
C ILE A 188 -1.90 1.91 8.69
N LEU A 189 -0.65 2.11 9.11
CA LEU A 189 0.13 3.26 8.72
C LEU A 189 0.54 3.15 7.25
N SER A 190 0.24 4.18 6.47
CA SER A 190 0.44 4.16 5.01
C SER A 190 1.21 5.38 4.52
N SER A 191 2.15 5.14 3.63
CA SER A 191 2.89 6.16 2.88
C SER A 191 3.47 5.53 1.60
N GLU A 192 3.97 6.36 0.69
CA GLU A 192 4.87 5.91 -0.37
C GLU A 192 6.20 5.38 0.20
N ASP A 193 6.62 5.83 1.37
CA ASP A 193 7.76 5.29 2.12
C ASP A 193 7.63 5.71 3.60
N THR A 194 7.17 4.78 4.43
CA THR A 194 6.99 5.06 5.87
C THR A 194 8.31 5.30 6.58
N GLY A 195 9.42 4.77 6.07
CA GLY A 195 10.74 4.89 6.69
C GLY A 195 11.32 6.30 6.63
N CYS A 196 10.77 7.18 5.80
CA CYS A 196 11.17 8.60 5.77
C CYS A 196 10.18 9.54 6.44
N TYR A 197 9.15 9.03 7.11
CA TYR A 197 8.27 9.88 7.92
C TYR A 197 9.08 10.72 8.91
N GLY A 198 8.71 11.98 9.05
CA GLY A 198 9.28 12.88 10.06
C GLY A 198 10.57 13.59 9.64
N PHE A 199 11.29 13.11 8.62
CA PHE A 199 12.58 13.68 8.22
C PHE A 199 12.50 15.15 7.76
N ASP A 200 11.33 15.59 7.28
CA ASP A 200 11.05 16.96 6.85
C ASP A 200 10.51 17.87 7.97
N ILE A 201 10.17 17.31 9.14
CA ILE A 201 9.56 18.04 10.27
C ILE A 201 10.28 17.81 11.62
N GLY A 202 11.42 17.10 11.62
CA GLY A 202 12.27 16.94 12.80
C GLY A 202 11.83 15.85 13.79
N THR A 203 11.15 14.80 13.31
CA THR A 203 10.80 13.57 14.05
C THR A 203 11.14 12.35 13.21
N ASN A 204 10.76 11.14 13.64
CA ASN A 204 10.91 9.92 12.85
C ASN A 204 9.74 8.95 13.07
N LEU A 205 9.77 7.80 12.39
CA LEU A 205 8.71 6.80 12.48
C LEU A 205 8.65 6.11 13.85
N ALA A 206 9.79 5.92 14.52
CA ALA A 206 9.82 5.28 15.84
C ALA A 206 9.12 6.16 16.88
N GLU A 207 9.43 7.46 16.93
CA GLU A 207 8.75 8.43 17.82
C GLU A 207 7.23 8.44 17.58
N LEU A 208 6.78 8.40 16.32
CA LEU A 208 5.36 8.32 16.01
C LEU A 208 4.73 7.01 16.50
N LEU A 209 5.44 5.88 16.39
CA LEU A 209 4.95 4.60 16.89
C LEU A 209 4.82 4.63 18.41
N ASP A 210 5.78 5.20 19.13
CA ASP A 210 5.71 5.35 20.59
C ASP A 210 4.50 6.19 21.02
N GLU A 211 4.22 7.31 20.32
CA GLU A 211 3.01 8.11 20.57
C GLU A 211 1.71 7.33 20.32
N ILE A 212 1.70 6.46 19.30
CA ILE A 212 0.53 5.64 18.96
C ILE A 212 0.35 4.50 19.96
N THR A 213 1.42 3.79 20.35
CA THR A 213 1.33 2.66 21.27
C THR A 213 1.03 3.11 22.70
N ALA A 214 1.33 4.35 23.06
CA ALA A 214 0.90 4.96 24.32
C ALA A 214 -0.63 5.14 24.45
N ILE A 215 -1.40 5.03 23.36
CA ILE A 215 -2.87 5.15 23.42
C ILE A 215 -3.47 3.94 24.12
N GLU A 216 -4.34 4.16 25.12
CA GLU A 216 -5.04 3.10 25.81
C GLU A 216 -6.00 2.31 24.90
N GLY A 217 -6.12 1.02 25.14
CA GLY A 217 -7.00 0.11 24.42
C GLY A 217 -6.25 -1.04 23.73
N GLU A 218 -7.02 -2.06 23.37
CA GLU A 218 -6.53 -3.26 22.70
C GLU A 218 -6.69 -3.09 21.17
N PHE A 219 -5.56 -2.96 20.48
CA PHE A 219 -5.46 -2.84 19.03
C PHE A 219 -4.05 -3.21 18.54
N ARG A 220 -3.89 -3.35 17.22
CA ARG A 220 -2.58 -3.55 16.57
C ARG A 220 -2.30 -2.51 15.50
N VAL A 221 -1.03 -2.17 15.30
CA VAL A 221 -0.51 -1.22 14.34
C VAL A 221 0.30 -1.97 13.31
N ARG A 222 -0.11 -1.84 12.05
CA ARG A 222 0.63 -2.34 10.90
C ARG A 222 1.36 -1.20 10.21
N VAL A 223 2.68 -1.27 10.22
CA VAL A 223 3.53 -0.34 9.49
C VAL A 223 3.57 -0.70 8.01
N GLY A 224 3.54 0.33 7.16
CA GLY A 224 3.66 0.21 5.71
C GLY A 224 5.07 -0.16 5.25
N MET A 225 5.31 -0.06 3.94
CA MET A 225 6.64 -0.35 3.41
C MET A 225 7.65 0.75 3.77
N MET A 226 8.89 0.34 4.02
CA MET A 226 10.01 1.23 4.32
C MET A 226 11.17 0.96 3.38
N ASN A 227 11.85 2.01 2.92
CA ASN A 227 13.08 1.83 2.16
C ASN A 227 14.28 1.56 3.09
N PRO A 228 15.13 0.55 2.80
CA PRO A 228 16.34 0.28 3.58
C PRO A 228 17.20 1.50 3.91
N ASN A 229 17.43 2.41 2.95
CA ASN A 229 18.30 3.58 3.18
C ASN A 229 17.79 4.55 4.25
N HIS A 230 16.48 4.56 4.50
CA HIS A 230 15.88 5.42 5.50
C HIS A 230 15.85 4.73 6.85
N VAL A 231 15.53 3.44 6.88
CA VAL A 231 15.52 2.61 8.10
C VAL A 231 16.87 2.61 8.79
N LEU A 232 17.99 2.49 8.05
CA LEU A 232 19.34 2.48 8.63
C LEU A 232 19.66 3.70 9.51
N LYS A 233 18.99 4.83 9.29
CA LYS A 233 19.28 6.07 10.00
C LYS A 233 18.80 6.06 11.46
N PHE A 234 17.88 5.18 11.80
CA PHE A 234 17.25 5.07 13.12
C PHE A 234 16.86 3.61 13.40
N LEU A 235 17.71 2.66 12.97
CA LEU A 235 17.42 1.23 12.99
C LEU A 235 17.12 0.72 14.40
N ASP A 236 17.94 1.09 15.38
CA ASP A 236 17.81 0.63 16.77
C ASP A 236 16.50 1.17 17.39
N GLU A 237 16.22 2.47 17.25
CA GLU A 237 14.97 3.10 17.71
C GLU A 237 13.74 2.43 17.08
N LEU A 238 13.80 2.09 15.80
CA LEU A 238 12.70 1.43 15.11
C LEU A 238 12.51 -0.02 15.60
N ILE A 239 13.58 -0.74 15.88
CA ILE A 239 13.50 -2.10 16.44
C ILE A 239 12.86 -2.04 17.83
N ASP A 240 13.24 -1.07 18.66
CA ASP A 240 12.67 -0.87 19.99
C ASP A 240 11.15 -0.60 19.91
N ALA A 241 10.72 0.30 19.02
CA ALA A 241 9.29 0.56 18.78
C ALA A 241 8.52 -0.69 18.30
N TYR A 242 9.17 -1.57 17.54
CA TYR A 242 8.58 -2.82 17.05
C TYR A 242 8.46 -3.93 18.10
N GLN A 243 9.11 -3.80 19.27
CA GLN A 243 8.97 -4.74 20.37
C GLN A 243 7.67 -4.53 21.17
N ASP A 244 7.02 -3.38 21.02
CA ASP A 244 5.74 -3.10 21.65
C ASP A 244 4.66 -4.09 21.19
N GLU A 245 3.82 -4.56 22.12
CA GLU A 245 2.77 -5.53 21.84
C GLU A 245 1.75 -5.01 20.83
N LYS A 246 1.55 -3.70 20.73
CA LYS A 246 0.61 -3.08 19.78
C LYS A 246 1.20 -3.00 18.38
N VAL A 247 2.48 -3.24 18.13
CA VAL A 247 3.06 -3.22 16.77
C VAL A 247 3.13 -4.65 16.22
N TYR A 248 2.52 -4.89 15.05
CA TYR A 248 2.63 -6.19 14.39
C TYR A 248 4.10 -6.54 14.13
N ARG A 249 4.47 -7.81 14.35
CA ARG A 249 5.79 -8.38 14.03
C ARG A 249 5.96 -8.59 12.52
N PHE A 250 5.82 -7.51 11.77
CA PHE A 250 5.68 -7.47 10.33
C PHE A 250 6.57 -6.36 9.74
N LEU A 251 7.58 -6.76 8.98
CA LEU A 251 8.49 -5.83 8.30
C LEU A 251 8.28 -5.92 6.79
N HIS A 252 7.84 -4.82 6.17
CA HIS A 252 7.83 -4.69 4.71
C HIS A 252 9.00 -3.83 4.24
N LEU A 253 10.07 -4.49 3.80
CA LEU A 253 11.34 -3.89 3.43
C LEU A 253 11.70 -4.26 1.97
N PRO A 254 11.32 -3.44 0.97
CA PRO A 254 11.53 -3.76 -0.44
C PRO A 254 13.00 -3.65 -0.88
N VAL A 255 13.66 -4.78 -1.16
CA VAL A 255 15.05 -4.79 -1.63
C VAL A 255 15.17 -4.45 -3.12
N GLN A 256 14.14 -4.78 -3.92
CA GLN A 256 14.03 -4.62 -5.38
C GLN A 256 14.93 -5.53 -6.23
N SER A 257 16.19 -5.69 -5.86
CA SER A 257 17.16 -6.57 -6.53
C SER A 257 18.19 -7.06 -5.52
N GLY A 258 18.72 -8.27 -5.71
CA GLY A 258 19.85 -8.76 -4.91
C GLY A 258 21.20 -8.52 -5.56
N ASP A 259 21.30 -7.52 -6.45
CA ASP A 259 22.54 -7.15 -7.12
C ASP A 259 22.83 -5.65 -6.96
N ASN A 260 24.00 -5.31 -6.41
CA ASN A 260 24.37 -3.93 -6.09
C ASN A 260 24.48 -3.03 -7.33
N GLU A 261 24.87 -3.57 -8.49
CA GLU A 261 24.94 -2.79 -9.73
C GLU A 261 23.54 -2.49 -10.27
N VAL A 262 22.62 -3.46 -10.21
CA VAL A 262 21.21 -3.24 -10.55
C VAL A 262 20.56 -2.25 -9.58
N LEU A 263 20.81 -2.36 -8.27
CA LEU A 263 20.31 -1.41 -7.26
C LEU A 263 20.79 0.02 -7.53
N ARG A 264 22.08 0.19 -7.85
CA ARG A 264 22.66 1.49 -8.23
C ARG A 264 21.97 2.06 -9.48
N ARG A 265 21.75 1.25 -10.52
CA ARG A 265 21.00 1.67 -11.74
C ARG A 265 19.54 1.98 -11.45
N MET A 266 18.93 1.30 -10.48
CA MET A 266 17.59 1.60 -9.97
C MET A 266 17.52 2.95 -9.22
N GLY A 267 18.67 3.56 -8.91
CA GLY A 267 18.74 4.77 -8.08
C GLY A 267 18.51 4.48 -6.60
N ARG A 268 18.85 3.27 -6.14
CA ARG A 268 18.90 2.94 -4.71
C ARG A 268 20.21 3.43 -4.12
N THR A 269 20.14 3.98 -2.91
CA THR A 269 21.32 4.47 -2.16
C THR A 269 21.67 3.55 -1.00
N TYR A 270 21.28 2.28 -1.11
CA TYR A 270 21.62 1.22 -0.18
C TYR A 270 22.18 0.02 -0.94
N THR A 271 22.92 -0.84 -0.25
CA THR A 271 23.45 -2.10 -0.78
C THR A 271 22.64 -3.31 -0.31
N VAL A 272 22.89 -4.46 -0.93
CA VAL A 272 22.35 -5.75 -0.51
C VAL A 272 22.77 -6.05 0.93
N GLU A 273 24.03 -5.78 1.28
CA GLU A 273 24.60 -6.04 2.60
C GLU A 273 23.90 -5.23 3.69
N GLU A 274 23.64 -3.95 3.43
CA GLU A 274 22.88 -3.08 4.35
C GLU A 274 21.43 -3.55 4.52
N PHE A 275 20.80 -4.03 3.44
CA PHE A 275 19.48 -4.68 3.54
C PHE A 275 19.55 -5.95 4.41
N GLU A 276 20.57 -6.80 4.22
CA GLU A 276 20.77 -8.01 5.03
C GLU A 276 21.06 -7.68 6.51
N GLU A 277 21.74 -6.57 6.78
CA GLU A 277 21.99 -6.05 8.14
C GLU A 277 20.69 -5.69 8.86
N ILE A 278 19.82 -4.89 8.23
CA ILE A 278 18.51 -4.52 8.81
C ILE A 278 17.73 -5.79 9.14
N VAL A 279 17.62 -6.72 8.18
CA VAL A 279 16.86 -7.96 8.38
C VAL A 279 17.44 -8.79 9.54
N ARG A 280 18.77 -8.85 9.65
CA ARG A 280 19.45 -9.57 10.73
C ARG A 280 19.19 -8.92 12.09
N ALA A 281 19.27 -7.60 12.17
CA ALA A 281 19.00 -6.84 13.40
C ALA A 281 17.56 -7.06 13.89
N PHE A 282 16.57 -6.90 13.00
CA PHE A 282 15.17 -7.18 13.35
C PHE A 282 14.94 -8.62 13.79
N ARG A 283 15.48 -9.61 13.08
CA ARG A 283 15.29 -11.03 13.44
C ARG A 283 15.98 -11.44 14.73
N LYS A 284 17.03 -10.72 15.14
CA LYS A 284 17.72 -10.95 16.40
C LYS A 284 16.80 -10.62 17.58
N GLU A 285 16.13 -9.47 17.53
CA GLU A 285 15.24 -9.00 18.60
C GLU A 285 13.80 -9.53 18.45
N ILE A 286 13.37 -9.86 17.23
CA ILE A 286 12.00 -10.32 16.91
C ILE A 286 12.09 -11.66 16.13
N PRO A 287 12.27 -12.80 16.81
CA PRO A 287 12.57 -14.08 16.15
C PRO A 287 11.46 -14.61 15.21
N ASP A 288 10.21 -14.23 15.44
CA ASP A 288 9.04 -14.62 14.64
C ASP A 288 8.61 -13.55 13.61
N LEU A 289 9.50 -12.58 13.32
CA LEU A 289 9.29 -11.54 12.33
C LEU A 289 8.85 -12.11 10.98
N ASN A 290 7.72 -11.60 10.48
CA ASN A 290 7.28 -11.83 9.12
C ASN A 290 7.91 -10.79 8.19
N LEU A 291 8.82 -11.25 7.32
CA LEU A 291 9.52 -10.40 6.37
C LEU A 291 8.83 -10.42 5.00
N ASN A 292 8.30 -9.26 4.63
CA ASN A 292 7.85 -8.97 3.28
C ASN A 292 8.91 -8.16 2.52
N THR A 293 9.20 -8.56 1.28
CA THR A 293 10.03 -7.76 0.38
C THR A 293 9.42 -7.69 -1.02
N ASP A 294 9.86 -6.74 -1.83
CA ASP A 294 9.46 -6.61 -3.23
C ASP A 294 10.69 -6.73 -4.11
N ILE A 295 10.54 -7.42 -5.25
CA ILE A 295 11.61 -7.62 -6.23
C ILE A 295 11.07 -7.27 -7.61
N ILE A 296 11.85 -6.51 -8.39
CA ILE A 296 11.57 -6.19 -9.78
C ILE A 296 12.52 -6.99 -10.65
N VAL A 297 11.99 -7.92 -11.45
CA VAL A 297 12.77 -8.67 -12.43
C VAL A 297 12.72 -8.04 -13.81
N GLY A 298 13.78 -8.22 -14.59
CA GLY A 298 13.87 -7.71 -15.95
C GLY A 298 14.13 -6.21 -16.01
N PHE A 299 14.74 -5.64 -14.97
CA PHE A 299 15.12 -4.24 -14.97
C PHE A 299 16.13 -3.95 -16.10
N PRO A 300 16.08 -2.79 -16.78
CA PRO A 300 16.96 -2.55 -17.93
C PRO A 300 18.45 -2.57 -17.53
N GLY A 301 19.17 -3.56 -18.07
CA GLY A 301 20.57 -3.85 -17.73
C GLY A 301 20.79 -5.04 -16.80
N GLU A 302 19.74 -5.71 -16.32
CA GLU A 302 19.83 -6.91 -15.47
C GLU A 302 20.42 -8.10 -16.26
N THR A 303 21.64 -8.49 -15.95
CA THR A 303 22.31 -9.68 -16.51
C THR A 303 21.79 -10.97 -15.89
N ASP A 304 22.16 -12.12 -16.45
CA ASP A 304 21.82 -13.42 -15.85
C ASP A 304 22.49 -13.60 -14.49
N GLU A 305 23.74 -13.15 -14.34
CA GLU A 305 24.46 -13.13 -13.06
C GLU A 305 23.74 -12.27 -12.02
N ALA A 306 23.34 -11.04 -12.35
CA ALA A 306 22.60 -10.17 -11.44
C ALA A 306 21.24 -10.76 -11.01
N PHE A 307 20.56 -11.44 -11.95
CA PHE A 307 19.35 -12.17 -11.61
C PHE A 307 19.65 -13.34 -10.66
N MET A 308 20.74 -14.09 -10.89
CA MET A 308 21.14 -15.17 -9.99
C MET A 308 21.56 -14.67 -8.61
N ASN A 309 22.23 -13.51 -8.50
CA ASN A 309 22.51 -12.86 -7.22
C ASN A 309 21.20 -12.59 -6.43
N THR A 310 20.15 -12.15 -7.14
CA THR A 310 18.81 -11.98 -6.55
C THR A 310 18.21 -13.31 -6.07
N VAL A 311 18.37 -14.38 -6.85
CA VAL A 311 17.91 -15.73 -6.46
C VAL A 311 18.64 -16.21 -5.20
N GLU A 312 19.96 -16.03 -5.13
CA GLU A 312 20.77 -16.43 -3.98
C GLU A 312 20.45 -15.59 -2.73
N LEU A 313 20.24 -14.28 -2.87
CA LEU A 313 19.77 -13.45 -1.77
C LEU A 313 18.46 -13.97 -1.18
N VAL A 314 17.49 -14.32 -2.04
CA VAL A 314 16.20 -14.87 -1.61
C VAL A 314 16.37 -16.18 -0.84
N LYS A 315 17.25 -17.07 -1.29
CA LYS A 315 17.55 -18.33 -0.60
C LYS A 315 18.19 -18.12 0.77
N ARG A 316 19.09 -17.14 0.90
CA ARG A 316 19.75 -16.80 2.17
C ARG A 316 18.77 -16.17 3.15
N ILE A 317 18.03 -15.16 2.69
CA ILE A 317 17.18 -14.34 3.55
C ILE A 317 15.86 -15.00 3.88
N LYS A 318 15.34 -15.88 3.02
CA LYS A 318 14.08 -16.62 3.24
C LYS A 318 12.93 -15.70 3.72
N PRO A 319 12.54 -14.69 2.93
CA PRO A 319 11.41 -13.83 3.29
C PRO A 319 10.10 -14.63 3.26
N ASP A 320 9.20 -14.34 4.20
CA ASP A 320 7.85 -14.91 4.28
C ASP A 320 7.03 -14.61 3.03
N LYS A 321 7.21 -13.42 2.45
CA LYS A 321 6.53 -13.01 1.23
C LYS A 321 7.43 -12.17 0.34
N ILE A 322 7.38 -12.47 -0.96
CA ILE A 322 8.02 -11.67 -1.99
C ILE A 322 6.96 -11.19 -2.98
N ASN A 323 6.80 -9.88 -3.14
CA ASN A 323 6.02 -9.34 -4.25
C ASN A 323 6.92 -9.24 -5.49
N VAL A 324 6.91 -10.29 -6.31
CA VAL A 324 7.64 -10.32 -7.58
C VAL A 324 6.87 -9.52 -8.61
N SER A 325 7.48 -8.44 -9.09
CA SER A 325 6.96 -7.61 -10.18
C SER A 325 7.87 -7.74 -11.39
N ARG A 326 7.29 -7.71 -12.58
CA ARG A 326 8.06 -7.56 -13.82
C ARG A 326 8.27 -6.07 -14.04
N TYR A 327 9.48 -5.68 -14.45
CA TYR A 327 9.75 -4.31 -14.84
C TYR A 327 8.76 -3.87 -15.93
N SER A 328 8.34 -2.62 -15.82
CA SER A 328 7.42 -1.96 -16.73
C SER A 328 7.94 -0.53 -16.95
N ALA A 329 8.08 -0.15 -18.21
CA ALA A 329 8.57 1.16 -18.59
C ALA A 329 7.45 2.20 -18.45
N ARG A 330 7.47 2.95 -17.35
CA ARG A 330 6.46 3.98 -17.09
C ARG A 330 6.84 5.31 -17.78
N PRO A 331 5.89 6.01 -18.43
CA PRO A 331 6.17 7.27 -19.12
C PRO A 331 6.90 8.29 -18.22
N GLY A 332 7.85 9.02 -18.81
CA GLY A 332 8.64 10.04 -18.13
C GLY A 332 9.76 9.53 -17.22
N THR A 333 9.79 8.25 -16.86
CA THR A 333 10.86 7.69 -16.01
C THR A 333 12.19 7.57 -16.76
N ILE A 334 13.30 7.62 -16.02
CA ILE A 334 14.65 7.53 -16.60
C ILE A 334 14.86 6.15 -17.24
N ALA A 335 14.50 5.09 -16.50
CA ALA A 335 14.69 3.71 -16.94
C ALA A 335 13.81 3.33 -18.14
N ALA A 336 12.72 4.05 -18.40
CA ALA A 336 11.90 3.84 -19.60
C ALA A 336 12.65 4.14 -20.91
N ARG A 337 13.70 4.98 -20.86
CA ARG A 337 14.51 5.35 -22.03
C ARG A 337 15.64 4.34 -22.32
N TRP A 338 15.85 3.37 -21.43
CA TRP A 338 16.93 2.39 -21.55
C TRP A 338 16.51 1.20 -22.41
N LYS A 339 17.50 0.41 -22.87
CA LYS A 339 17.24 -0.80 -23.65
C LYS A 339 16.57 -1.85 -22.76
N GLN A 340 15.35 -2.22 -23.11
CA GLN A 340 14.53 -3.16 -22.38
C GLN A 340 14.98 -4.61 -22.63
N LEU A 341 14.78 -5.47 -21.63
CA LEU A 341 15.00 -6.90 -21.78
C LEU A 341 13.86 -7.55 -22.59
N PRO A 342 14.14 -8.64 -23.33
CA PRO A 342 13.10 -9.39 -24.03
C PRO A 342 12.03 -9.91 -23.05
N GLY A 343 10.75 -9.71 -23.38
CA GLY A 343 9.64 -10.05 -22.49
C GLY A 343 9.56 -11.54 -22.13
N TRP A 344 10.05 -12.44 -23.00
CA TRP A 344 10.10 -13.88 -22.70
C TRP A 344 11.08 -14.18 -21.55
N LEU A 345 12.25 -13.54 -21.54
CA LEU A 345 13.27 -13.69 -20.51
C LEU A 345 12.76 -13.14 -19.17
N VAL A 346 12.13 -11.95 -19.17
CA VAL A 346 11.53 -11.37 -17.97
C VAL A 346 10.42 -12.27 -17.41
N LYS A 347 9.64 -12.93 -18.27
CA LYS A 347 8.60 -13.89 -17.87
C LYS A 347 9.20 -15.15 -17.24
N GLU A 348 10.30 -15.66 -17.79
CA GLU A 348 11.02 -16.81 -17.25
C GLU A 348 11.60 -16.53 -15.86
N ARG A 349 12.32 -15.41 -15.72
CA ARG A 349 12.86 -14.93 -14.43
C ARG A 349 11.77 -14.77 -13.37
N SER A 350 10.65 -14.14 -13.75
CA SER A 350 9.48 -13.99 -12.87
C SER A 350 8.91 -15.34 -12.42
N ARG A 351 8.80 -16.32 -13.32
CA ARG A 351 8.32 -17.68 -12.99
C ARG A 351 9.27 -18.44 -12.07
N LEU A 352 10.58 -18.27 -12.24
CA LEU A 352 11.59 -18.90 -11.38
C LEU A 352 11.48 -18.36 -9.96
N LEU A 353 11.53 -17.02 -9.77
CA LEU A 353 11.37 -16.42 -8.45
C LEU A 353 10.00 -16.70 -7.83
N HIS A 354 8.95 -16.75 -8.63
CA HIS A 354 7.61 -17.09 -8.14
C HIS A 354 7.54 -18.51 -7.56
N ARG A 355 8.21 -19.49 -8.18
CA ARG A 355 8.28 -20.86 -7.65
C ARG A 355 9.09 -20.89 -6.35
N LEU A 356 10.27 -20.25 -6.36
CA LEU A 356 11.15 -20.19 -5.18
C LEU A 356 10.44 -19.56 -3.97
N ARG A 357 9.78 -18.41 -4.14
CA ARG A 357 9.07 -17.76 -3.02
C ARG A 357 7.96 -18.62 -2.43
N LEU A 358 7.25 -19.41 -3.25
CA LEU A 358 6.14 -20.25 -2.78
C LEU A 358 6.66 -21.44 -1.97
N GLN A 359 7.82 -21.99 -2.39
CA GLN A 359 8.51 -23.02 -1.63
C GLN A 359 8.96 -22.50 -0.27
N ILE A 360 9.68 -21.38 -0.23
CA ILE A 360 10.16 -20.76 1.01
C ILE A 360 8.98 -20.43 1.94
N ALA A 361 7.93 -19.78 1.42
CA ALA A 361 6.76 -19.41 2.23
C ALA A 361 6.05 -20.65 2.79
N TYR A 362 5.98 -21.74 2.03
CA TYR A 362 5.42 -22.99 2.52
C TYR A 362 6.27 -23.61 3.63
N GLU A 363 7.60 -23.65 3.47
CA GLU A 363 8.52 -24.15 4.50
C GLU A 363 8.37 -23.38 5.81
N ILE A 364 8.30 -22.04 5.75
CA ILE A 364 8.08 -21.19 6.91
C ILE A 364 6.70 -21.46 7.54
N ASN A 365 5.64 -21.45 6.73
CA ASN A 365 4.27 -21.63 7.22
C ASN A 365 4.03 -23.03 7.80
N ARG A 366 4.67 -24.06 7.25
CA ARG A 366 4.56 -25.43 7.76
C ARG A 366 5.02 -25.55 9.21
N ALA A 367 5.99 -24.74 9.64
CA ALA A 367 6.45 -24.72 11.03
C ALA A 367 5.38 -24.24 12.02
N TYR A 368 4.29 -23.60 11.55
CA TYR A 368 3.17 -23.16 12.38
C TYR A 368 2.18 -24.27 12.66
N VAL A 369 2.13 -25.34 11.86
CA VAL A 369 1.17 -26.43 12.06
C VAL A 369 1.37 -27.06 13.45
N GLY A 370 0.29 -27.13 14.22
CA GLY A 370 0.28 -27.61 15.60
C GLY A 370 0.53 -26.53 16.66
N ARG A 371 0.97 -25.32 16.27
CA ARG A 371 1.13 -24.19 17.19
C ARG A 371 -0.21 -23.51 17.45
N THR A 372 -0.32 -22.94 18.65
CA THR A 372 -1.39 -22.01 19.02
C THR A 372 -0.86 -20.58 18.83
N VAL A 373 -1.64 -19.73 18.17
CA VAL A 373 -1.28 -18.34 17.86
C VAL A 373 -2.48 -17.41 18.06
N GLU A 374 -2.22 -16.22 18.60
CA GLU A 374 -3.20 -15.14 18.65
C GLU A 374 -3.54 -14.63 17.24
N VAL A 375 -4.83 -14.42 16.97
CA VAL A 375 -5.37 -13.95 15.69
C VAL A 375 -6.39 -12.84 15.91
N LEU A 376 -6.21 -11.71 15.23
CA LEU A 376 -7.24 -10.68 15.07
C LEU A 376 -8.18 -11.06 13.92
N VAL A 377 -9.45 -11.27 14.24
CA VAL A 377 -10.49 -11.66 13.28
C VAL A 377 -10.96 -10.45 12.48
N HIS A 378 -10.83 -10.50 11.14
CA HIS A 378 -11.15 -9.39 10.24
C HIS A 378 -12.57 -9.46 9.64
N GLY A 379 -13.10 -10.68 9.45
CA GLY A 379 -14.43 -10.90 8.85
C GLY A 379 -14.44 -11.90 7.70
N PRO A 380 -15.51 -11.95 6.89
CA PRO A 380 -15.68 -12.98 5.87
C PRO A 380 -14.50 -13.06 4.89
N GLY A 381 -13.89 -14.24 4.80
CA GLY A 381 -12.74 -14.49 3.95
C GLY A 381 -13.14 -14.75 2.49
N LYS A 382 -12.31 -14.27 1.54
CA LYS A 382 -12.53 -14.53 0.09
C LYS A 382 -12.46 -16.00 -0.30
N LYS A 383 -11.86 -16.85 0.53
CA LYS A 383 -11.71 -18.29 0.31
C LYS A 383 -12.69 -19.12 1.16
N GLY A 384 -13.75 -18.50 1.67
CA GLY A 384 -14.68 -19.09 2.63
C GLY A 384 -14.21 -18.90 4.08
N GLY A 385 -15.14 -19.14 5.02
CA GLY A 385 -14.90 -18.95 6.46
C GLY A 385 -14.66 -17.49 6.86
N VAL A 386 -13.98 -17.32 7.99
CA VAL A 386 -13.57 -16.02 8.53
C VAL A 386 -12.07 -15.86 8.37
N GLU A 387 -11.63 -14.71 7.87
CA GLU A 387 -10.23 -14.35 7.71
C GLU A 387 -9.74 -13.61 8.96
N GLY A 388 -8.53 -13.93 9.40
CA GLY A 388 -7.83 -13.23 10.47
C GLY A 388 -6.36 -12.98 10.13
N ARG A 389 -5.70 -12.24 11.03
CA ARG A 389 -4.26 -11.95 10.97
C ARG A 389 -3.60 -12.34 12.29
N THR A 390 -2.56 -13.17 12.23
CA THR A 390 -1.72 -13.46 13.40
C THR A 390 -0.97 -12.21 13.87
N PHE A 391 -0.33 -12.29 15.03
CA PHE A 391 0.53 -11.19 15.52
C PHE A 391 1.77 -10.88 14.64
N ASN A 392 2.19 -11.80 13.77
CA ASN A 392 3.15 -11.51 12.70
C ASN A 392 2.47 -11.36 11.33
N TYR A 393 1.19 -11.00 11.32
CA TYR A 393 0.42 -10.62 10.14
C TYR A 393 0.28 -11.71 9.05
N LYS A 394 0.36 -12.99 9.43
CA LYS A 394 0.03 -14.10 8.53
C LYS A 394 -1.47 -14.22 8.38
N GLU A 395 -1.91 -14.50 7.16
CA GLU A 395 -3.32 -14.78 6.87
C GLU A 395 -3.71 -16.16 7.41
N VAL A 396 -4.73 -16.20 8.25
CA VAL A 396 -5.34 -17.44 8.76
C VAL A 396 -6.81 -17.45 8.38
N ILE A 397 -7.29 -18.61 7.93
CA ILE A 397 -8.70 -18.86 7.69
C ILE A 397 -9.24 -19.77 8.79
N LEU A 398 -10.36 -19.35 9.36
CA LEU A 398 -11.05 -19.98 10.47
C LEU A 398 -12.46 -20.38 10.05
N ASP A 399 -13.01 -21.39 10.71
CA ASP A 399 -14.40 -21.81 10.48
C ASP A 399 -15.42 -20.86 11.14
N SER A 400 -15.01 -20.18 12.21
CA SER A 400 -15.82 -19.26 13.00
C SER A 400 -14.94 -18.20 13.71
N GLY A 401 -15.57 -17.15 14.24
CA GLY A 401 -14.91 -16.08 14.97
C GLY A 401 -15.65 -14.74 14.81
N SER A 402 -15.72 -13.95 15.88
CA SER A 402 -16.38 -12.64 15.84
C SER A 402 -15.44 -11.56 15.33
N VAL A 403 -15.96 -10.71 14.44
CA VAL A 403 -15.18 -9.63 13.82
C VAL A 403 -14.66 -8.66 14.87
N GLY A 404 -13.36 -8.40 14.87
CA GLY A 404 -12.69 -7.48 15.79
C GLY A 404 -12.22 -8.11 17.11
N GLU A 405 -12.39 -9.41 17.31
CA GLU A 405 -11.86 -10.10 18.49
C GLU A 405 -10.44 -10.63 18.25
N PHE A 406 -9.64 -10.62 19.31
CA PHE A 406 -8.38 -11.35 19.42
C PHE A 406 -8.69 -12.72 20.02
N ILE A 407 -8.33 -13.79 19.31
CA ILE A 407 -8.60 -15.16 19.74
C ILE A 407 -7.37 -16.04 19.57
N GLU A 408 -7.23 -17.05 20.43
CA GLU A 408 -6.21 -18.08 20.28
C GLU A 408 -6.66 -19.14 19.25
N VAL A 409 -5.78 -19.44 18.30
CA VAL A 409 -6.07 -20.34 17.19
C VAL A 409 -5.01 -21.43 17.11
N LYS A 410 -5.43 -22.69 17.15
CA LYS A 410 -4.56 -23.81 16.83
C LYS A 410 -4.48 -23.99 15.32
N VAL A 411 -3.29 -23.80 14.75
CA VAL A 411 -3.05 -23.95 13.32
C VAL A 411 -3.06 -25.45 12.95
N THR A 412 -3.99 -25.85 12.08
CA THR A 412 -4.19 -27.24 11.67
C THR A 412 -3.62 -27.55 10.29
N TRP A 413 -3.45 -26.51 9.45
CA TRP A 413 -2.93 -26.67 8.10
C TRP A 413 -2.19 -25.42 7.63
N ALA A 414 -1.21 -25.62 6.76
CA ALA A 414 -0.42 -24.55 6.16
C ALA A 414 -0.34 -24.70 4.64
N GLY A 415 -0.51 -23.59 3.93
CA GLY A 415 -0.17 -23.45 2.53
C GLY A 415 0.88 -22.35 2.33
N SER A 416 1.34 -22.15 1.09
CA SER A 416 2.33 -21.12 0.78
C SER A 416 1.84 -19.68 1.01
N THR A 417 0.53 -19.45 1.09
CA THR A 417 -0.04 -18.08 1.11
C THR A 417 -0.92 -17.78 2.31
N TYR A 418 -1.40 -18.81 3.01
CA TYR A 418 -2.26 -18.67 4.17
C TYR A 418 -2.21 -19.95 5.02
N LEU A 419 -2.65 -19.83 6.27
CA LEU A 419 -2.83 -20.90 7.23
C LEU A 419 -4.32 -21.21 7.38
N ARG A 420 -4.65 -22.39 7.91
CA ARG A 420 -5.97 -22.68 8.48
C ARG A 420 -5.81 -23.11 9.92
N GLY A 421 -6.78 -22.76 10.74
CA GLY A 421 -6.79 -23.14 12.14
C GLY A 421 -8.20 -23.18 12.69
N VAL A 422 -8.29 -23.73 13.89
CA VAL A 422 -9.52 -23.77 14.67
C VAL A 422 -9.32 -22.91 15.92
N PRO A 423 -10.33 -22.09 16.31
CA PRO A 423 -10.30 -21.44 17.61
C PRO A 423 -10.07 -22.48 18.71
N VAL A 424 -9.25 -22.13 19.70
CA VAL A 424 -9.11 -22.94 20.92
C VAL A 424 -10.33 -22.63 21.78
N GLU A 425 -11.11 -23.64 22.13
CA GLU A 425 -12.17 -23.50 23.13
C GLU A 425 -11.52 -23.42 24.52
N ASP A 426 -11.91 -22.43 25.32
CA ASP A 426 -11.47 -22.26 26.72
C ASP A 426 -11.92 -23.41 27.63
#